data_AF-A0AAD5LXD1-F1
#
_entry.id   AF-A0AAD5LXD1-F1
#
_cell.length_a   1.000
_cell.length_b   1.000
_cell.length_c   1.000
_cell.angle_alpha   90.00
_cell.angle_beta   90.00
_cell.angle_gamma   90.00
#
_symmetry.space_group_name_H-M   'P 1'
#
loop_
_entity.id
_entity.type
_entity.pdbx_description
1 polymer ?
#
loop_
_entity_poly.entity_id
_entity_poly.type
_entity_poly.pdbx_seq_one_letter_code
_entity_poly.pdbx_strand_id
1 'polypeptide(L)' 'MMVAITPIPQNHTRISGTLSTTNIVMANWSRSMWQSVVDRALRVLASGLFGSHFFSASATVGAN' A
#
# COMPACT_ATOMS: atom_id res chain seq x y z
N MET A 1 33.64 1.80 -18.11
CA MET A 1 32.28 1.41 -18.50
C MET A 1 31.32 1.95 -17.44
N MET A 2 30.44 2.90 -17.78
CA MET A 2 29.38 3.35 -16.86
C MET A 2 28.17 2.43 -17.03
N VAL A 3 27.67 1.87 -15.94
CA VAL A 3 26.38 1.16 -15.93
C VAL A 3 25.29 2.22 -15.93
N ALA A 4 24.48 2.27 -16.99
CA ALA A 4 23.29 3.11 -17.02
C ALA A 4 22.29 2.55 -16.00
N ILE A 5 21.94 3.34 -14.97
CA ILE A 5 20.91 2.99 -14.00
C ILE A 5 19.56 3.24 -14.68
N THR A 6 18.93 2.18 -15.17
CA THR A 6 17.56 2.25 -15.69
C THR A 6 16.56 2.30 -14.53
N PRO A 7 15.49 3.11 -14.62
CA PRO A 7 14.45 3.13 -13.60
C PRO A 7 13.82 1.75 -13.42
N ILE A 8 13.53 1.39 -12.17
CA ILE A 8 12.83 0.13 -11.86
C ILE A 8 11.43 0.19 -12.48
N PRO A 9 11.03 -0.80 -13.30
CA PRO A 9 9.71 -0.78 -13.93
C PRO A 9 8.57 -0.84 -12.89
N GLN A 10 7.46 -0.17 -13.19
CA GLN A 10 6.36 0.04 -12.23
C GLN A 10 5.67 -1.24 -11.73
N ASN A 11 5.64 -2.29 -12.56
CA ASN A 11 5.10 -3.61 -12.17
C ASN A 11 5.88 -4.25 -11.01
N HIS A 12 7.13 -3.84 -10.76
CA HIS A 12 7.92 -4.32 -9.62
C HIS A 12 7.76 -3.45 -8.37
N THR A 13 7.13 -2.28 -8.46
CA THR A 13 6.96 -1.33 -7.35
C THR A 13 5.50 -1.11 -6.96
N ARG A 14 4.58 -1.82 -7.61
CA ARG A 14 3.13 -1.70 -7.38
C ARG A 14 2.53 -3.03 -6.98
N ILE A 15 1.70 -3.01 -5.94
CA ILE A 15 0.86 -4.12 -5.51
C ILE A 15 -0.59 -3.67 -5.60
N SER A 16 -1.46 -4.53 -6.13
CA SER A 16 -2.90 -4.32 -6.19
C SER A 16 -3.62 -5.64 -5.92
N GLY A 17 -4.80 -5.57 -5.32
CA GLY A 17 -5.62 -6.75 -5.04
C GLY A 17 -6.92 -6.37 -4.33
N THR A 18 -7.69 -7.40 -3.98
CA THR A 18 -8.97 -7.25 -3.28
C THR A 18 -8.82 -7.71 -1.84
N LEU A 19 -9.27 -6.89 -0.89
CA LEU A 19 -9.37 -7.25 0.52
C LEU A 19 -10.79 -7.74 0.81
N SER A 20 -10.91 -8.99 1.25
CA SER A 20 -12.19 -9.56 1.69
C SER A 20 -12.22 -9.65 3.21
N THR A 21 -13.37 -9.37 3.80
CA THR A 21 -13.60 -9.49 5.25
C THR A 21 -14.84 -10.32 5.51
N THR A 22 -14.81 -11.10 6.60
CA THR A 22 -15.99 -11.80 7.13
C THR A 22 -16.72 -10.97 8.19
N ASN A 23 -16.12 -9.87 8.63
CA ASN A 23 -16.72 -8.99 9.62
C ASN A 23 -17.75 -8.07 8.96
N ILE A 24 -19.04 -8.27 9.31
CA ILE A 24 -20.15 -7.53 8.70
C ILE A 24 -20.10 -6.02 8.98
N VAL A 25 -19.51 -5.59 10.10
CA VAL A 25 -19.34 -4.16 10.41
C VAL A 25 -18.35 -3.55 9.43
N MET A 26 -17.21 -4.21 9.22
CA MET A 26 -16.18 -3.77 8.27
C MET A 26 -16.65 -3.85 6.81
N ALA A 27 -17.52 -4.80 6.47
CA ALA A 27 -18.11 -4.88 5.14
C ALA A 27 -18.96 -3.63 4.79
N ASN A 28 -19.57 -3.00 5.80
CA ASN A 28 -20.36 -1.77 5.66
C ASN A 28 -19.53 -0.48 5.82
N TRP A 29 -18.22 -0.59 6.01
CA TRP A 29 -17.36 0.57 6.15
C TRP A 29 -17.27 1.37 4.87
N SER A 30 -17.26 2.70 5.03
CA SER A 30 -17.02 3.60 3.92
C SER A 30 -15.59 3.44 3.39
N ARG A 31 -15.34 3.95 2.18
CA ARG A 31 -14.00 4.00 1.57
C ARG A 31 -12.98 4.71 2.47
N SER A 32 -13.37 5.77 3.18
CA SER A 32 -12.48 6.53 4.08
C SER A 32 -12.11 5.73 5.34
N MET A 33 -13.02 4.91 5.85
CA MET A 33 -12.72 3.99 6.95
C MET A 33 -11.71 2.92 6.52
N TRP A 34 -11.92 2.30 5.35
CA TRP A 34 -10.94 1.37 4.77
C TRP A 34 -9.59 2.04 4.48
N GLN A 35 -9.61 3.29 3.99
CA GLN A 35 -8.39 4.06 3.76
C GLN A 35 -7.58 4.23 5.06
N SER A 36 -8.25 4.47 6.19
CA SER A 36 -7.60 4.62 7.50
C SER A 36 -6.84 3.34 7.93
N VAL A 37 -7.34 2.16 7.57
CA VAL A 37 -6.65 0.88 7.81
C VAL A 37 -5.40 0.77 6.95
N VAL A 38 -5.52 1.09 5.66
CA VAL A 38 -4.41 1.04 4.71
C VAL A 38 -3.32 2.05 5.08
N ASP A 39 -3.69 3.26 5.47
CA ASP A 39 -2.75 4.29 5.94
C ASP A 39 -2.02 3.85 7.21
N ARG A 40 -2.71 3.13 8.11
CA ARG A 40 -2.07 2.53 9.29
C ARG A 40 -1.07 1.46 8.89
N ALA A 41 -1.39 0.61 7.93
CA ALA A 41 -0.44 -0.40 7.42
C ALA A 41 0.81 0.27 6.83
N LEU A 42 0.65 1.34 6.03
CA LEU A 42 1.77 2.12 5.51
C LEU A 42 2.64 2.71 6.62
N ARG A 43 2.04 3.30 7.66
CA ARG A 43 2.80 3.84 8.80
C ARG A 43 3.60 2.76 9.51
N VAL A 44 3.01 1.58 9.71
CA VAL A 44 3.71 0.44 10.34
C VAL A 44 4.90 0.01 9.47
N LEU A 45 4.71 -0.12 8.16
CA LEU A 45 5.78 -0.46 7.22
C LEU A 45 6.91 0.58 7.22
N ALA A 46 6.56 1.87 7.19
CA ALA A 46 7.51 2.98 7.24
C ALA A 46 8.27 3.06 8.58
N SER A 47 7.68 2.61 9.68
CA SER A 47 8.32 2.59 11.00
C SER A 47 9.15 1.34 11.29
N GLY A 48 9.05 0.30 10.45
CA GLY A 48 9.68 -1.00 10.68
C GLY A 48 11.14 -1.08 10.22
N LEU A 49 11.71 -2.29 10.31
CA LEU A 49 13.11 -2.61 9.94
C LEU A 49 13.47 -2.18 8.49
N PHE A 50 12.46 -2.11 7.61
CA PHE A 50 12.60 -1.75 6.20
C PHE A 50 12.00 -0.36 5.88
N GLY A 51 11.85 0.51 6.88
CA GLY A 51 11.15 1.80 6.73
C GLY A 51 11.64 2.68 5.57
N SER A 52 12.94 2.67 5.28
CA SER A 52 13.54 3.40 4.15
C SER A 52 13.01 2.94 2.79
N HIS A 53 12.60 1.68 2.64
CA HIS A 53 12.00 1.15 1.42
C HIS A 53 10.56 1.60 1.20
N PHE A 54 9.87 2.04 2.28
CA PHE A 54 8.46 2.41 2.26
C PHE A 54 8.23 3.90 2.53
N PHE A 55 9.29 4.70 2.71
CA PHE A 55 9.19 6.12 3.04
C PHE A 55 8.36 6.93 2.03
N SER A 56 8.45 6.59 0.74
CA SER A 56 7.66 7.20 -0.33
C SER A 56 6.49 6.33 -0.80
N ALA A 57 6.14 5.28 -0.06
CA ALA A 57 5.04 4.41 -0.43
C ALA A 57 3.70 5.12 -0.23
N SER A 58 2.80 4.94 -1.20
CA SER A 58 1.43 5.45 -1.16
C SER A 58 0.46 4.32 -1.48
N ALA A 59 -0.71 4.34 -0.86
CA ALA A 59 -1.74 3.34 -1.10
C ALA A 59 -3.12 4.01 -1.09
N THR A 60 -4.00 3.49 -1.94
CA THR A 60 -5.35 4.01 -2.13
C THR A 60 -6.32 2.85 -2.18
N VAL A 61 -7.42 2.95 -1.44
CA VAL A 61 -8.55 2.03 -1.60
C VAL A 61 -9.26 2.38 -2.90
N GLY A 62 -9.41 1.42 -3.81
CA GLY A 62 -10.14 1.58 -5.08
C GLY A 62 -11.66 1.62 -4.89
N ALA A 63 -12.39 2.01 -5.92
CA ALA A 63 -13.80 1.62 -6.04
C ALA A 63 -13.83 0.21 -6.64
N ASN A 64 -14.68 -0.67 -6.11
CA ASN A 64 -14.98 -1.96 -6.73
C ASN A 64 -15.85 -1.75 -7.97
#